data_AF-A0A5M8I8K9-F1
#
_entry.id   AF-A0A5M8I8K9-F1
#
_cell.length_a   1.000
_cell.length_b   1.000
_cell.length_c   1.000
_cell.angle_alpha   90.00
_cell.angle_beta   90.00
_cell.angle_gamma   90.00
#
_symmetry.space_group_name_H-M   'P 1'
#
loop_
_entity.id
_entity.type
_entity.pdbx_description
1 polymer ?
#
loop_
_entity_poly.entity_id
_entity_poly.type
_entity_poly.pdbx_seq_one_letter_code
_entity_poly.pdbx_strand_id
1 'polypeptide(L)'
;MLLTIGEYYRLADDTLKNADRYILPGYSSEPDCFLGRNVVIQKGAEIRKPVMIGNNVQISAGSIIGPGAIIGSNIIIDRESVVSGSILMDNTFIGEQLEVKGRIADGSLLIDPESGATLQLEDPHLMSVIQPGASTKQIIRRLIHALAALALLIVLALPFLVLRPLLGLRRNWHTKKRLFPPGATAKKITIEQVVIRPEGADGRLAIALSIDRYPSLFKVLGGKLRLIGHRPAVSSDTSTISSGCIAMNPAVFGYAETEEWPENERDELMVDHYHLLHSGSLNDIGLLLKALLNKKHM
;
A
#
# COMPACT_ATOMS: atom_id res chain seq x y z
N MET A 1 21.03 19.94 -24.29
CA MET A 1 21.84 18.70 -24.29
C MET A 1 21.00 17.66 -23.56
N LEU A 2 20.59 16.57 -24.20
CA LEU A 2 19.85 15.51 -23.52
C LEU A 2 20.89 14.68 -22.75
N LEU A 3 20.77 14.61 -21.42
CA LEU A 3 21.62 13.75 -20.60
C LEU A 3 21.36 12.29 -20.98
N THR A 4 22.43 11.52 -21.17
CA THR A 4 22.33 10.05 -21.27
C THR A 4 22.05 9.44 -19.90
N ILE A 5 21.49 8.23 -19.87
CA ILE A 5 21.18 7.51 -18.61
C ILE A 5 22.46 7.29 -17.79
N GLY A 6 23.57 6.93 -18.44
CA GLY A 6 24.86 6.76 -17.75
C GLY A 6 25.44 8.06 -17.20
N GLU A 7 25.24 9.20 -17.87
CA GLU A 7 25.60 10.51 -17.32
C GLU A 7 24.73 10.86 -16.12
N TYR A 8 23.42 10.59 -16.18
CA TYR A 8 22.52 10.82 -15.05
C TYR A 8 22.94 10.01 -13.83
N TYR A 9 23.23 8.72 -14.02
CA TYR A 9 23.70 7.84 -12.96
C TYR A 9 24.99 8.35 -12.30
N ARG A 10 26.00 8.71 -13.11
CA ARG A 10 27.29 9.22 -12.61
C ARG A 10 27.13 10.55 -11.88
N LEU A 11 26.31 11.45 -12.41
CA LEU A 11 26.05 12.74 -11.77
C LEU A 11 25.37 12.58 -10.42
N ALA A 12 24.41 11.67 -10.32
CA ALA A 12 23.72 11.38 -9.06
C ALA A 12 24.68 10.79 -8.02
N ASP A 13 25.51 9.81 -8.40
CA ASP A 13 26.54 9.22 -7.54
C ASP A 13 27.58 10.27 -7.09
N ASP A 14 28.04 11.14 -8.00
CA ASP A 14 28.95 12.25 -7.67
C ASP A 14 28.33 13.27 -6.71
N THR A 15 27.03 13.56 -6.89
CA THR A 15 26.28 14.46 -6.02
C THR A 15 26.18 13.91 -4.60
N LEU A 16 25.95 12.60 -4.44
CA LEU A 16 25.90 11.96 -3.13
C LEU A 16 27.28 11.89 -2.47
N LYS A 17 28.34 11.63 -3.24
CA LYS A 17 29.73 11.59 -2.74
C LYS A 17 30.25 12.95 -2.31
N ASN A 18 29.85 14.01 -3.00
CA ASN A 18 30.23 15.39 -2.70
C ASN A 18 29.07 16.16 -2.08
N ALA A 19 28.31 15.51 -1.19
CA ALA A 19 27.11 16.07 -0.59
C ALA A 19 27.37 17.37 0.20
N ASP A 20 28.60 17.60 0.65
CA ASP A 20 29.05 18.84 1.30
C ASP A 20 28.97 20.07 0.38
N ARG A 21 28.99 19.86 -0.94
CA ARG A 21 28.91 20.92 -1.95
C ARG A 21 27.49 21.29 -2.36
N TYR A 22 26.50 20.49 -1.94
CA TYR A 22 25.11 20.61 -2.37
C TYR A 22 24.17 20.69 -1.17
N ILE A 23 23.04 21.37 -1.35
CA ILE A 23 21.95 21.33 -0.36
C ILE A 23 21.09 20.12 -0.69
N LEU A 24 21.39 18.98 -0.06
CA LEU A 24 20.58 17.78 -0.22
C LEU A 24 19.33 17.85 0.67
N PRO A 25 18.14 17.50 0.16
CA PRO A 25 16.92 17.46 0.96
C PRO A 25 16.98 16.29 1.95
N GLY A 26 16.83 16.58 3.24
CA GLY A 26 16.75 15.57 4.30
C GLY A 26 16.93 16.15 5.69
N TYR A 27 16.53 15.41 6.72
CA TYR A 27 16.51 15.85 8.13
C TYR A 27 17.44 15.04 9.05
N SER A 28 18.38 14.29 8.49
CA SER A 28 19.25 13.42 9.29
C SER A 28 20.30 14.22 10.05
N SER A 29 20.53 13.83 11.31
CA SER A 29 21.63 14.34 12.15
C SER A 29 22.95 13.59 11.94
N GLU A 30 22.93 12.54 11.12
CA GLU A 30 24.10 11.71 10.87
C GLU A 30 24.84 12.14 9.59
N PRO A 31 26.19 12.23 9.63
CA PRO A 31 26.99 12.50 8.43
C PRO A 31 26.70 11.46 7.35
N ASP A 32 26.68 11.87 6.08
CA ASP A 32 26.55 11.00 4.90
C ASP A 32 25.28 10.15 4.85
N CYS A 33 24.27 10.48 5.65
CA CYS A 33 22.98 9.82 5.62
C CYS A 33 21.92 10.90 5.46
N PHE A 34 21.18 10.90 4.36
CA PHE A 34 20.14 11.90 4.09
C PHE A 34 18.79 11.20 4.09
N LEU A 35 17.89 11.61 4.99
CA LEU A 35 16.59 10.99 5.17
C LEU A 35 15.46 12.00 4.94
N GLY A 36 14.50 11.65 4.09
CA GLY A 36 13.25 12.36 3.93
C GLY A 36 12.30 12.17 5.11
N ARG A 37 11.04 12.54 4.90
CA ARG A 37 9.95 12.39 5.88
C ARG A 37 9.35 10.99 5.79
N ASN A 38 8.81 10.51 6.92
CA ASN A 38 8.09 9.23 6.98
C ASN A 38 8.92 8.04 6.45
N VAL A 39 10.20 8.00 6.85
CA VAL A 39 11.08 6.86 6.56
C VAL A 39 10.97 5.86 7.71
N VAL A 40 10.52 4.64 7.40
CA VAL A 40 10.36 3.56 8.36
C VAL A 40 11.44 2.52 8.13
N ILE A 41 12.38 2.41 9.08
CA ILE A 41 13.46 1.43 9.04
C ILE A 41 13.13 0.36 10.08
N GLN A 42 12.81 -0.86 9.62
CA GLN A 42 12.45 -1.97 10.51
C GLN A 42 13.67 -2.53 11.23
N LYS A 43 13.42 -3.19 12.38
CA LYS A 43 14.49 -3.81 13.17
C LYS A 43 15.25 -4.85 12.34
N GLY A 44 16.57 -4.73 12.33
CA GLY A 44 17.46 -5.63 11.59
C GLY A 44 17.76 -5.17 10.17
N ALA A 45 17.14 -4.09 9.68
CA ALA A 45 17.63 -3.39 8.50
C ALA A 45 18.94 -2.65 8.81
N GLU A 46 19.85 -2.60 7.85
CA GLU A 46 21.14 -1.93 7.98
C GLU A 46 21.29 -0.82 6.95
N ILE A 47 21.72 0.37 7.40
CA ILE A 47 22.04 1.50 6.54
C ILE A 47 23.56 1.72 6.54
N ARG A 48 24.20 1.52 5.40
CA ARG A 48 25.63 1.69 5.18
C ARG A 48 25.86 2.89 4.27
N LYS A 49 26.46 3.93 4.84
CA LYS A 49 26.63 5.26 4.25
C LYS A 49 27.76 5.30 3.19
N PRO A 50 27.80 6.29 2.28
CA PRO A 50 26.80 7.35 2.10
C PRO A 50 25.49 6.85 1.49
N VAL A 51 24.35 7.38 1.96
CA VAL A 51 23.03 7.07 1.39
C VAL A 51 22.13 8.31 1.35
N MET A 52 21.23 8.33 0.37
CA MET A 52 20.12 9.28 0.33
C MET A 52 18.81 8.51 0.22
N ILE A 53 17.83 8.89 1.04
CA ILE A 53 16.52 8.25 1.13
C ILE A 53 15.45 9.33 1.10
N GLY A 54 14.53 9.24 0.14
CA GLY A 54 13.44 10.18 -0.06
C GLY A 54 12.32 10.05 0.98
N ASN A 55 11.14 10.53 0.62
CA ASN A 55 9.99 10.53 1.53
C ASN A 55 9.19 9.23 1.43
N ASN A 56 8.47 8.84 2.49
CA ASN A 56 7.57 7.69 2.51
C ASN A 56 8.28 6.39 2.07
N VAL A 57 9.46 6.13 2.66
CA VAL A 57 10.25 4.94 2.34
C VAL A 57 10.14 3.93 3.47
N GLN A 58 9.82 2.69 3.14
CA GLN A 58 9.84 1.58 4.08
C GLN A 58 10.98 0.61 3.74
N ILE A 59 11.83 0.34 4.72
CA ILE A 59 12.93 -0.61 4.63
C ILE A 59 12.63 -1.74 5.60
N SER A 60 12.41 -2.94 5.06
CA SER A 60 11.96 -4.10 5.80
C SER A 60 13.10 -4.79 6.54
N ALA A 61 12.77 -5.68 7.47
CA ALA A 61 13.75 -6.37 8.30
C ALA A 61 14.77 -7.17 7.46
N GLY A 62 16.05 -7.10 7.85
CA GLY A 62 17.14 -7.83 7.19
C GLY A 62 17.64 -7.19 5.90
N SER A 63 17.00 -6.13 5.40
CA SER A 63 17.42 -5.45 4.18
C SER A 63 18.65 -4.57 4.44
N ILE A 64 19.53 -4.48 3.45
CA ILE A 64 20.77 -3.70 3.53
C ILE A 64 20.73 -2.60 2.48
N ILE A 65 20.72 -1.35 2.94
CA ILE A 65 20.94 -0.18 2.08
C ILE A 65 22.42 0.15 2.12
N GLY A 66 23.11 -0.22 1.06
CA GLY A 66 24.54 -0.09 0.88
C GLY A 66 25.00 1.31 0.43
N PRO A 67 26.31 1.56 0.47
CA PRO A 67 26.89 2.84 0.07
C PRO A 67 26.54 3.21 -1.37
N GLY A 68 26.34 4.51 -1.62
CA GLY A 68 25.98 5.03 -2.95
C GLY A 68 24.52 4.77 -3.34
N ALA A 69 23.69 4.26 -2.43
CA ALA A 69 22.27 4.09 -2.68
C ALA A 69 21.54 5.44 -2.63
N ILE A 70 20.80 5.75 -3.70
CA ILE A 70 19.92 6.91 -3.80
C ILE A 70 18.50 6.39 -3.97
N ILE A 71 17.72 6.47 -2.90
CA ILE A 71 16.35 5.99 -2.86
C ILE A 71 15.44 7.20 -3.02
N GLY A 72 14.59 7.19 -4.05
CA GLY A 72 13.54 8.18 -4.27
C GLY A 72 12.43 8.14 -3.22
N SER A 73 11.27 8.69 -3.55
CA SER A 73 10.10 8.75 -2.67
C SER A 73 9.08 7.66 -2.98
N ASN A 74 8.29 7.29 -1.98
CA ASN A 74 7.28 6.23 -2.08
C ASN A 74 7.93 4.93 -2.54
N ILE A 75 8.81 4.40 -1.69
CA ILE A 75 9.58 3.19 -1.99
C ILE A 75 9.40 2.18 -0.87
N ILE A 76 9.25 0.91 -1.24
CA ILE A 76 9.22 -0.19 -0.30
C ILE A 76 10.31 -1.16 -0.72
N ILE A 77 11.24 -1.38 0.20
CA ILE A 77 12.31 -2.37 0.08
C ILE A 77 11.96 -3.48 1.04
N ASP A 78 11.68 -4.64 0.48
CA ASP A 78 11.23 -5.81 1.20
C ASP A 78 12.39 -6.59 1.82
N ARG A 79 12.04 -7.61 2.63
CA ARG A 79 12.95 -8.34 3.51
C ARG A 79 14.17 -8.89 2.77
N GLU A 80 15.30 -8.87 3.48
CA GLU A 80 16.56 -9.50 3.03
C GLU A 80 17.09 -8.99 1.67
N SER A 81 16.58 -7.85 1.19
CA SER A 81 17.02 -7.25 -0.07
C SER A 81 18.20 -6.32 0.12
N VAL A 82 19.07 -6.26 -0.88
CA VAL A 82 20.30 -5.47 -0.84
C VAL A 82 20.29 -4.46 -1.97
N VAL A 83 20.43 -3.18 -1.65
CA VAL A 83 20.47 -2.08 -2.62
C VAL A 83 21.75 -1.29 -2.38
N SER A 84 22.68 -1.25 -3.33
CA SER A 84 23.96 -0.52 -3.16
C SER A 84 24.45 0.08 -4.47
N GLY A 85 24.95 1.32 -4.43
CA GLY A 85 25.37 2.03 -5.64
C GLY A 85 24.25 2.01 -6.69
N SER A 86 23.01 2.25 -6.28
CA SER A 86 21.86 2.09 -7.15
C SER A 86 20.90 3.24 -6.92
N ILE A 87 20.19 3.62 -7.98
CA ILE A 87 19.18 4.68 -7.93
C ILE A 87 17.82 4.01 -8.03
N LEU A 88 17.01 4.13 -6.99
CA LEU A 88 15.62 3.71 -7.03
C LEU A 88 14.77 4.94 -7.31
N MET A 89 14.09 4.96 -8.46
CA MET A 89 13.19 6.03 -8.83
C MET A 89 11.90 5.96 -8.01
N ASP A 90 11.19 7.08 -7.91
CA ASP A 90 9.96 7.18 -7.14
C ASP A 90 8.95 6.08 -7.53
N ASN A 91 8.20 5.56 -6.55
CA ASN A 91 7.17 4.54 -6.76
C ASN A 91 7.74 3.17 -7.22
N THR A 92 8.96 2.84 -6.81
CA THR A 92 9.63 1.57 -7.13
C THR A 92 9.52 0.57 -5.98
N PHE A 93 9.04 -0.64 -6.28
CA PHE A 93 8.98 -1.73 -5.31
C PHE A 93 10.15 -2.69 -5.49
N ILE A 94 10.92 -2.93 -4.42
CA ILE A 94 11.97 -3.95 -4.40
C ILE A 94 11.47 -5.13 -3.57
N GLY A 95 11.15 -6.24 -4.25
CA GLY A 95 10.70 -7.49 -3.63
C GLY A 95 11.75 -8.17 -2.74
N GLU A 96 11.31 -9.20 -2.02
CA GLU A 96 12.10 -9.98 -1.05
C GLU A 96 13.30 -10.66 -1.73
N GLN A 97 14.45 -10.67 -1.03
CA GLN A 97 15.69 -11.32 -1.46
C GLN A 97 16.23 -10.83 -2.82
N LEU A 98 15.94 -9.58 -3.20
CA LEU A 98 16.49 -8.97 -4.41
C LEU A 98 17.80 -8.25 -4.14
N GLU A 99 18.72 -8.36 -5.10
CA GLU A 99 20.01 -7.69 -5.07
C GLU A 99 20.09 -6.69 -6.23
N VAL A 100 20.09 -5.38 -5.89
CA VAL A 100 20.12 -4.28 -6.85
C VAL A 100 21.42 -3.50 -6.68
N LYS A 101 22.40 -3.78 -7.54
CA LYS A 101 23.75 -3.20 -7.46
C LYS A 101 24.18 -2.51 -8.75
N GLY A 102 24.54 -1.23 -8.68
CA GLY A 102 25.01 -0.51 -9.86
C GLY A 102 23.92 -0.24 -10.88
N ARG A 103 22.64 -0.20 -10.48
CA ARG A 103 21.49 -0.14 -11.40
C ARG A 103 20.58 1.04 -11.10
N ILE A 104 19.78 1.40 -12.10
CA ILE A 104 18.62 2.28 -11.90
C ILE A 104 17.37 1.40 -11.92
N ALA A 105 16.57 1.43 -10.87
CA ALA A 105 15.27 0.78 -10.85
C ALA A 105 14.17 1.84 -10.99
N ASP A 106 13.29 1.67 -11.97
CA ASP A 106 12.18 2.57 -12.27
C ASP A 106 10.87 1.77 -12.40
N GLY A 107 10.12 1.73 -11.30
CA GLY A 107 8.90 0.93 -11.20
C GLY A 107 9.19 -0.57 -11.39
N SER A 108 8.77 -1.13 -12.52
CA SER A 108 9.03 -2.52 -12.90
C SER A 108 10.25 -2.70 -13.81
N LEU A 109 10.99 -1.63 -14.10
CA LEU A 109 12.15 -1.67 -14.99
C LEU A 109 13.44 -1.61 -14.18
N LEU A 110 14.42 -2.41 -14.56
CA LEU A 110 15.77 -2.36 -14.06
C LEU A 110 16.70 -2.02 -15.23
N ILE A 111 17.40 -0.90 -15.10
CA ILE A 111 18.21 -0.31 -16.16
C ILE A 111 19.68 -0.43 -15.77
N ASP A 112 20.46 -0.90 -16.72
CA ASP A 112 21.91 -0.85 -16.68
C ASP A 112 22.41 0.53 -17.16
N PRO A 113 23.02 1.34 -16.29
CA PRO A 113 23.47 2.67 -16.68
C PRO A 113 24.66 2.66 -17.67
N GLU A 114 25.45 1.58 -17.71
CA GLU A 114 26.59 1.49 -18.62
C GLU A 114 26.18 1.04 -20.02
N SER A 115 25.39 -0.03 -20.10
CA SER A 115 24.98 -0.59 -21.38
C SER A 115 23.68 0.00 -21.92
N GLY A 116 22.88 0.66 -21.08
CA GLY A 116 21.52 1.10 -21.40
C GLY A 116 20.52 -0.06 -21.51
N ALA A 117 20.93 -1.29 -21.20
CA ALA A 117 20.04 -2.44 -21.23
C ALA A 117 18.93 -2.28 -20.20
N THR A 118 17.71 -2.66 -20.58
CA THR A 118 16.54 -2.64 -19.70
C THR A 118 16.04 -4.06 -19.50
N LEU A 119 15.80 -4.42 -18.24
CA LEU A 119 15.20 -5.67 -17.82
C LEU A 119 13.88 -5.36 -17.14
N GLN A 120 12.81 -6.00 -17.56
CA GLN A 120 11.54 -5.92 -16.82
C GLN A 120 11.61 -6.90 -15.65
N LEU A 121 11.49 -6.39 -14.43
CA LEU A 121 11.36 -7.19 -13.22
C LEU A 121 9.99 -7.85 -13.24
N GLU A 122 9.93 -9.08 -13.76
CA GLU A 122 8.78 -9.96 -13.60
C GLU A 122 8.81 -10.50 -12.17
N ASP A 123 7.87 -10.07 -11.33
CA ASP A 123 7.75 -10.60 -9.97
C ASP A 123 7.00 -11.95 -10.01
N PRO A 124 7.67 -13.09 -9.75
CA PRO A 124 7.01 -14.38 -9.73
C PRO A 124 5.92 -14.47 -8.65
N HIS A 125 6.01 -13.67 -7.58
CA HIS A 125 4.95 -13.61 -6.56
C HIS A 125 3.68 -12.98 -7.11
N LEU A 126 3.76 -11.94 -7.95
CA LEU A 126 2.60 -11.39 -8.66
C LEU A 126 1.96 -12.44 -9.58
N MET A 127 2.78 -13.25 -10.24
CA MET A 127 2.32 -14.35 -11.08
C MET A 127 1.72 -15.51 -10.27
N SER A 128 2.21 -15.76 -9.06
CA SER A 128 1.66 -16.80 -8.16
C SER A 128 0.24 -16.48 -7.70
N VAL A 129 -0.10 -15.18 -7.57
CA VAL A 129 -1.46 -14.72 -7.26
C VAL A 129 -2.43 -14.98 -8.42
N ILE A 130 -1.90 -15.12 -9.65
CA ILE A 130 -2.64 -15.45 -10.88
C ILE A 130 -2.34 -16.89 -11.35
N GLN A 131 -1.86 -17.79 -10.47
CA GLN A 131 -1.99 -19.22 -10.77
C GLN A 131 -3.34 -19.71 -10.23
N PRO A 132 -4.34 -19.99 -11.10
CA PRO A 132 -5.54 -20.74 -10.73
C PRO A 132 -5.19 -22.22 -10.50
N GLY A 133 -4.20 -22.49 -9.64
CA GLY A 133 -3.96 -23.79 -9.05
C GLY A 133 -4.87 -23.93 -7.83
N ALA A 134 -6.09 -24.39 -8.07
CA ALA A 134 -7.04 -24.71 -7.00
C ALA A 134 -6.41 -25.71 -6.02
N SER A 135 -6.07 -25.30 -4.80
CA SER A 135 -5.70 -26.25 -3.74
C SER A 135 -5.86 -25.60 -2.37
N THR A 136 -6.91 -26.00 -1.66
CA THR A 136 -7.23 -25.92 -0.20
C THR A 136 -6.98 -24.59 0.53
N LYS A 137 -5.80 -23.96 0.40
CA LYS A 137 -5.42 -22.68 1.01
C LYS A 137 -6.36 -21.53 0.66
N GLN A 138 -6.82 -21.43 -0.60
CA GLN A 138 -7.75 -20.36 -1.02
C GLN A 138 -9.13 -20.48 -0.35
N ILE A 139 -9.60 -21.71 -0.14
CA ILE A 139 -10.88 -21.98 0.54
C ILE A 139 -10.74 -21.65 2.02
N ILE A 140 -9.66 -22.08 2.66
CA ILE A 140 -9.35 -21.75 4.05
C ILE A 140 -9.28 -20.22 4.24
N ARG A 141 -8.61 -19.50 3.34
CA ARG A 141 -8.55 -18.04 3.39
C ARG A 141 -9.94 -17.41 3.30
N ARG A 142 -10.79 -17.87 2.39
CA ARG A 142 -12.19 -17.40 2.29
C ARG A 142 -12.99 -17.68 3.56
N LEU A 143 -12.83 -18.86 4.16
CA LEU A 143 -13.51 -19.22 5.40
C LEU A 143 -13.07 -18.34 6.57
N ILE A 144 -11.77 -18.07 6.70
CA ILE A 144 -11.24 -17.16 7.74
C ILE A 144 -11.82 -15.76 7.57
N HIS A 145 -11.83 -15.23 6.34
CA HIS A 145 -12.42 -13.91 6.06
C HIS A 145 -13.92 -13.88 6.34
N ALA A 146 -14.65 -14.96 6.04
CA ALA A 146 -16.07 -15.07 6.33
C ALA A 146 -16.35 -15.14 7.84
N LEU A 147 -15.57 -15.91 8.59
CA LEU A 147 -15.67 -16.01 10.05
C LEU A 147 -15.33 -14.68 10.73
N ALA A 148 -14.28 -13.99 10.27
CA ALA A 148 -13.93 -12.67 10.78
C ALA A 148 -15.04 -11.64 10.47
N ALA A 149 -15.61 -11.66 9.26
CA ALA A 149 -16.75 -10.82 8.92
C ALA A 149 -17.99 -11.13 9.76
N LEU A 150 -18.25 -12.41 10.05
CA LEU A 150 -19.34 -12.85 10.92
C LEU A 150 -19.14 -12.37 12.36
N ALA A 151 -17.93 -12.50 12.90
CA ALA A 151 -17.59 -12.00 14.23
C ALA A 151 -17.83 -10.49 14.33
N LEU A 152 -17.41 -9.73 13.32
CA LEU A 152 -17.65 -8.27 13.26
C LEU A 152 -19.12 -7.93 13.15
N LEU A 153 -19.90 -8.70 12.38
CA LEU A 153 -21.35 -8.53 12.34
C LEU A 153 -21.97 -8.71 13.72
N ILE A 154 -21.54 -9.71 14.50
CA ILE A 154 -22.05 -9.95 15.85
C ILE A 154 -21.66 -8.80 16.79
N VAL A 155 -20.40 -8.38 16.78
CA VAL A 155 -19.89 -7.31 17.65
C VAL A 155 -20.55 -5.96 17.33
N LEU A 156 -20.73 -5.65 16.05
CA LEU A 156 -21.30 -4.37 15.60
C LEU A 156 -22.83 -4.37 15.53
N ALA A 157 -23.52 -5.50 15.72
CA ALA A 157 -24.97 -5.59 15.63
C ALA A 157 -25.69 -4.69 16.64
N LEU A 158 -25.25 -4.71 17.91
CA LEU A 158 -25.86 -3.90 18.97
C LEU A 158 -25.64 -2.39 18.73
N PRO A 159 -24.42 -1.89 18.48
CA PRO A 159 -24.20 -0.50 18.08
C PRO A 159 -25.00 -0.09 16.84
N PHE A 160 -25.07 -0.95 15.83
CA PHE A 160 -25.81 -0.68 14.59
C PHE A 160 -27.31 -0.52 14.85
N LEU A 161 -27.92 -1.41 15.64
CA LEU A 161 -29.34 -1.34 15.97
C LEU A 161 -29.71 -0.06 16.73
N VAL A 162 -28.83 0.43 17.61
CA VAL A 162 -29.05 1.65 18.39
C VAL A 162 -28.82 2.91 17.55
N LEU A 163 -27.71 2.97 16.80
CA LEU A 163 -27.31 4.19 16.09
C LEU A 163 -28.02 4.38 14.75
N ARG A 164 -28.41 3.32 14.06
CA ARG A 164 -29.14 3.43 12.77
C ARG A 164 -30.43 4.27 12.86
N PRO A 165 -31.36 4.06 13.81
CA PRO A 165 -32.57 4.88 13.89
C PRO A 165 -32.27 6.34 14.25
N LEU A 166 -31.28 6.59 15.12
CA LEU A 166 -30.83 7.94 15.49
C LEU A 166 -30.29 8.72 14.28
N LEU A 167 -29.41 8.08 13.50
CA LEU A 167 -28.82 8.65 12.28
C LEU A 167 -29.86 8.85 11.17
N GLY A 168 -30.83 7.93 11.08
CA GLY A 168 -31.96 8.02 10.15
C GLY A 168 -32.88 9.20 10.46
N LEU A 169 -33.16 9.45 11.75
CA LEU A 169 -34.00 10.57 12.19
C LEU A 169 -33.38 11.92 11.87
N ARG A 170 -32.04 12.02 11.93
CA ARG A 170 -31.27 13.23 11.61
C ARG A 170 -30.91 13.36 10.12
N ARG A 171 -31.31 12.42 9.25
CA ARG A 171 -30.91 12.33 7.83
C ARG A 171 -29.39 12.29 7.60
N ASN A 172 -28.61 11.87 8.60
CA ASN A 172 -27.15 11.77 8.53
C ASN A 172 -26.68 10.49 7.79
N TRP A 173 -27.63 9.61 7.45
CA TRP A 173 -27.40 8.38 6.72
C TRP A 173 -27.65 8.59 5.22
N HIS A 174 -26.58 8.53 4.41
CA HIS A 174 -26.68 8.56 2.96
C HIS A 174 -26.11 7.31 2.33
N THR A 175 -26.79 6.76 1.33
CA THR A 175 -26.25 5.66 0.52
C THR A 175 -25.72 6.22 -0.78
N LYS A 176 -24.44 6.03 -1.06
CA LYS A 176 -23.83 6.32 -2.37
C LYS A 176 -23.57 5.01 -3.10
N LYS A 177 -24.01 4.92 -4.35
CA LYS A 177 -23.61 3.83 -5.25
C LYS A 177 -22.22 4.13 -5.77
N ARG A 178 -21.26 3.26 -5.51
CA ARG A 178 -19.94 3.32 -6.13
C ARG A 178 -19.81 2.22 -7.17
N LEU A 179 -19.26 2.58 -8.33
CA LEU A 179 -18.94 1.65 -9.39
C LEU A 179 -17.51 1.17 -9.19
N PHE A 180 -17.31 -0.14 -9.24
CA PHE A 180 -15.99 -0.73 -9.04
C PHE A 180 -15.47 -1.18 -10.40
N PRO A 181 -14.22 -0.84 -10.75
CA PRO A 181 -13.59 -1.41 -11.92
C PRO A 181 -13.57 -2.94 -11.81
N PRO A 182 -13.66 -3.66 -12.94
CA PRO A 182 -13.70 -5.11 -12.92
C PRO A 182 -12.41 -5.66 -12.29
N GLY A 183 -12.55 -6.33 -11.15
CA GLY A 183 -11.48 -7.16 -10.58
C GLY A 183 -11.28 -8.46 -11.38
N ALA A 184 -10.53 -9.42 -10.83
CA ALA A 184 -10.22 -10.71 -11.47
C ALA A 184 -11.43 -11.47 -12.02
N THR A 185 -12.62 -11.20 -11.47
CA THR A 185 -13.91 -11.74 -11.92
C THR A 185 -14.51 -11.09 -13.18
N ALA A 186 -13.80 -10.18 -13.86
CA ALA A 186 -14.16 -9.55 -15.16
C ALA A 186 -15.52 -8.83 -15.23
N LYS A 187 -16.29 -8.77 -14.13
CA LYS A 187 -17.63 -8.17 -14.06
C LYS A 187 -17.59 -6.90 -13.22
N LYS A 188 -18.08 -5.79 -13.78
CA LYS A 188 -18.30 -4.54 -13.02
C LYS A 188 -19.25 -4.83 -11.85
N ILE A 189 -18.81 -4.54 -10.63
CA ILE A 189 -19.63 -4.70 -9.43
C ILE A 189 -20.06 -3.30 -8.99
N THR A 190 -21.35 -3.05 -8.90
CA THR A 190 -21.88 -1.83 -8.27
C THR A 190 -22.17 -2.12 -6.82
N ILE A 191 -21.52 -1.40 -5.91
CA ILE A 191 -21.69 -1.61 -4.47
C ILE A 191 -22.21 -0.32 -3.86
N GLU A 192 -23.37 -0.43 -3.21
CA GLU A 192 -23.89 0.60 -2.32
C GLU A 192 -23.02 0.67 -1.07
N GLN A 193 -22.41 1.84 -0.84
CA GLN A 193 -21.67 2.17 0.37
C GLN A 193 -22.43 3.24 1.14
N VAL A 194 -22.45 3.10 2.46
CA VAL A 194 -23.04 4.10 3.35
C VAL A 194 -21.99 5.17 3.62
N VAL A 195 -22.42 6.42 3.57
CA VAL A 195 -21.63 7.58 3.97
C VAL A 195 -22.39 8.27 5.09
N ILE A 196 -21.75 8.36 6.25
CA ILE A 196 -22.28 9.01 7.44
C ILE A 196 -21.62 10.38 7.56
N ARG A 197 -22.42 11.43 7.79
CA ARG A 197 -21.86 12.76 8.09
C ARG A 197 -21.38 12.81 9.55
N PRO A 198 -20.18 13.34 9.87
CA PRO A 198 -19.65 13.45 11.23
C PRO A 198 -20.34 14.56 12.06
N GLU A 199 -21.63 14.79 11.83
CA GLU A 199 -22.42 15.79 12.53
C GLU A 199 -23.01 15.19 13.81
N GLY A 200 -22.73 15.82 14.97
CA GLY A 200 -23.21 15.36 16.28
C GLY A 200 -22.37 14.24 16.91
N ALA A 201 -22.69 13.93 18.17
CA ALA A 201 -22.00 12.87 18.91
C ALA A 201 -22.30 11.47 18.34
N ASP A 202 -23.53 11.27 17.85
CA ASP A 202 -23.99 10.05 17.19
C ASP A 202 -23.27 9.80 15.85
N GLY A 203 -23.08 10.84 15.02
CA GLY A 203 -22.31 10.74 13.77
C GLY A 203 -20.85 10.38 14.00
N ARG A 204 -20.20 11.03 14.98
CA ARG A 204 -18.80 10.72 15.37
C ARG A 204 -18.66 9.31 15.93
N LEU A 205 -19.57 8.89 16.82
CA LEU A 205 -19.59 7.54 17.36
C LEU A 205 -19.82 6.49 16.28
N ALA A 206 -20.70 6.76 15.32
CA ALA A 206 -20.97 5.85 14.22
C ALA A 206 -19.76 5.66 13.30
N ILE A 207 -19.00 6.73 13.03
CA ILE A 207 -17.75 6.66 12.26
C ILE A 207 -16.66 5.94 13.06
N ALA A 208 -16.53 6.26 14.36
CA ALA A 208 -15.57 5.63 15.25
C ALA A 208 -15.80 4.11 15.38
N LEU A 209 -17.06 3.68 15.44
CA LEU A 209 -17.45 2.27 15.50
C LEU A 209 -17.57 1.60 14.11
N SER A 210 -17.17 2.28 13.03
CA SER A 210 -17.23 1.76 11.65
C SER A 210 -18.62 1.26 11.20
N ILE A 211 -19.68 1.92 11.66
CA ILE A 211 -21.08 1.55 11.38
C ILE A 211 -21.44 1.73 9.90
N ASP A 212 -20.77 2.66 9.22
CA ASP A 212 -20.86 2.87 7.77
C ASP A 212 -20.50 1.60 6.97
N ARG A 213 -19.64 0.74 7.52
CA ARG A 213 -19.14 -0.48 6.87
C ARG A 213 -19.98 -1.71 7.15
N TYR A 214 -20.86 -1.66 8.15
CA TYR A 214 -21.67 -2.80 8.58
C TYR A 214 -22.44 -3.47 7.42
N PRO A 215 -23.14 -2.73 6.51
CA PRO A 215 -23.84 -3.36 5.40
C PRO A 215 -22.91 -4.05 4.38
N SER A 216 -21.66 -3.60 4.29
CA SER A 216 -20.66 -4.17 3.37
C SER A 216 -20.13 -5.52 3.88
N LEU A 217 -20.19 -5.80 5.19
CA LEU A 217 -19.78 -7.09 5.76
C LEU A 217 -20.63 -8.26 5.24
N PHE A 218 -21.92 -8.05 4.99
CA PHE A 218 -22.76 -9.08 4.35
C PHE A 218 -22.30 -9.44 2.93
N LYS A 219 -21.70 -8.48 2.21
CA LYS A 219 -21.14 -8.71 0.88
C LYS A 219 -19.83 -9.51 0.94
N VAL A 220 -19.13 -9.46 2.08
CA VAL A 220 -17.98 -10.32 2.36
C VAL A 220 -18.42 -11.78 2.54
N LEU A 221 -19.48 -12.01 3.34
CA LEU A 221 -20.06 -13.36 3.50
C LEU A 221 -20.54 -13.94 2.16
N GLY A 222 -21.10 -13.09 1.28
CA GLY A 222 -21.49 -13.47 -0.07
C GLY A 222 -20.33 -13.62 -1.07
N GLY A 223 -19.07 -13.45 -0.65
CA GLY A 223 -17.88 -13.59 -1.48
C GLY A 223 -17.67 -12.49 -2.53
N LYS A 224 -18.45 -11.40 -2.47
CA LYS A 224 -18.39 -10.27 -3.41
C LYS A 224 -17.34 -9.23 -3.01
N LEU A 225 -17.03 -9.16 -1.72
CA LEU A 225 -16.01 -8.30 -1.14
C LEU A 225 -15.00 -9.14 -0.35
N ARG A 226 -13.76 -8.67 -0.28
CA ARG A 226 -12.81 -9.11 0.73
C ARG A 226 -13.00 -8.29 2.01
N LEU A 227 -12.60 -8.86 3.14
CA LEU A 227 -12.64 -8.13 4.40
C LEU A 227 -11.54 -7.06 4.43
N ILE A 228 -10.32 -7.45 4.05
CA ILE A 228 -9.13 -6.60 3.94
C ILE A 228 -8.54 -6.73 2.53
N GLY A 229 -8.01 -5.63 2.00
CA GLY A 229 -7.34 -5.58 0.71
C GLY A 229 -7.48 -4.22 0.03
N HIS A 230 -7.32 -4.21 -1.29
CA HIS A 230 -7.35 -2.98 -2.08
C HIS A 230 -8.65 -2.20 -1.86
N ARG A 231 -8.48 -0.93 -1.50
CA ARG A 231 -9.57 0.02 -1.39
C ARG A 231 -10.05 0.37 -2.78
N PRO A 232 -11.35 0.49 -3.00
CA PRO A 232 -11.84 0.87 -4.31
C PRO A 232 -11.45 2.32 -4.62
N ALA A 233 -10.55 2.49 -5.58
CA ALA A 233 -10.22 3.80 -6.13
C ALA A 233 -11.51 4.54 -6.52
N VAL A 234 -11.66 5.76 -6.02
CA VAL A 234 -12.82 6.61 -6.29
C VAL A 234 -12.59 7.32 -7.61
N SER A 235 -12.63 6.60 -8.73
CA SER A 235 -12.56 7.29 -10.02
C SER A 235 -13.93 7.88 -10.38
N SER A 236 -14.04 9.20 -10.29
CA SER A 236 -15.09 9.98 -10.97
C SER A 236 -14.92 9.96 -12.48
N ASP A 237 -13.69 9.72 -12.96
CA ASP A 237 -13.35 9.69 -14.37
C ASP A 237 -12.81 8.32 -14.79
N THR A 238 -13.50 7.71 -15.74
CA THR A 238 -13.22 6.35 -16.24
C THR A 238 -11.97 6.30 -17.14
N SER A 239 -11.26 7.42 -17.32
CA SER A 239 -10.22 7.61 -18.33
C SER A 239 -8.79 7.44 -17.83
N THR A 240 -8.56 7.32 -16.51
CA THR A 240 -7.22 7.15 -15.93
C THR A 240 -7.15 5.89 -15.08
N ILE A 241 -7.62 4.77 -15.63
CA ILE A 241 -7.23 3.46 -15.11
C ILE A 241 -5.76 3.28 -15.52
N SER A 242 -4.85 3.68 -14.64
CA SER A 242 -3.41 3.47 -14.80
C SER A 242 -3.14 2.00 -15.10
N SER A 243 -2.44 1.73 -16.20
CA SER A 243 -2.19 0.43 -16.84
C SER A 243 -1.49 -0.65 -15.98
N GLY A 244 -1.38 -0.46 -14.66
CA GLY A 244 -0.78 -1.39 -13.69
C GLY A 244 -1.71 -1.81 -12.56
N CYS A 245 -2.99 -1.41 -12.54
CA CYS A 245 -3.92 -1.87 -11.50
C CYS A 245 -4.25 -3.36 -11.68
N ILE A 246 -3.79 -4.19 -10.76
CA ILE A 246 -4.12 -5.61 -10.74
C ILE A 246 -5.63 -5.74 -10.50
N ALA A 247 -6.33 -6.38 -11.43
CA ALA A 247 -7.76 -6.61 -11.33
C ALA A 247 -8.04 -7.50 -10.10
N MET A 248 -8.42 -6.90 -8.97
CA MET A 248 -8.66 -7.61 -7.72
C MET A 248 -10.05 -7.33 -7.14
N ASN A 249 -10.56 -8.26 -6.33
CA ASN A 249 -11.82 -8.05 -5.64
C ASN A 249 -11.64 -6.98 -4.55
N PRO A 250 -12.49 -5.95 -4.52
CA PRO A 250 -12.37 -4.85 -3.58
C PRO A 250 -12.62 -5.30 -2.14
N ALA A 251 -12.07 -4.55 -1.17
CA ALA A 251 -12.19 -4.84 0.25
C ALA A 251 -13.05 -3.84 1.04
N VAL A 252 -13.51 -4.26 2.22
CA VAL A 252 -14.22 -3.39 3.18
C VAL A 252 -13.27 -2.47 3.93
N PHE A 253 -12.09 -2.98 4.32
CA PHE A 253 -11.02 -2.23 4.98
C PHE A 253 -9.78 -2.19 4.07
N GLY A 254 -9.20 -1.00 3.90
CA GLY A 254 -7.99 -0.79 3.10
C GLY A 254 -6.72 -0.95 3.93
N TYR A 255 -5.64 -1.42 3.31
CA TYR A 255 -4.35 -1.55 4.01
C TYR A 255 -3.76 -0.17 4.33
N ALA A 256 -3.74 0.75 3.36
CA ALA A 256 -3.23 2.12 3.55
C ALA A 256 -3.90 2.89 4.69
N GLU A 257 -5.22 2.72 4.88
CA GLU A 257 -5.97 3.32 6.00
C GLU A 257 -5.47 2.82 7.36
N THR A 258 -5.06 1.56 7.42
CA THR A 258 -4.74 0.91 8.68
C THR A 258 -3.35 1.29 9.19
N GLU A 259 -2.43 1.49 8.26
CA GLU A 259 -1.04 1.87 8.53
C GLU A 259 -0.81 3.39 8.47
N GLU A 260 -1.88 4.21 8.43
CA GLU A 260 -1.83 5.68 8.39
C GLU A 260 -0.97 6.25 7.25
N TRP A 261 -0.96 5.58 6.09
CA TRP A 261 -0.26 6.11 4.92
C TRP A 261 -0.99 7.35 4.35
N PRO A 262 -0.24 8.32 3.78
CA PRO A 262 -0.85 9.50 3.17
C PRO A 262 -1.85 9.14 2.06
N GLU A 263 -3.01 9.80 2.03
CA GLU A 263 -4.10 9.59 1.07
C GLU A 263 -3.80 10.19 -0.32
N ASN A 264 -2.67 9.85 -0.93
CA ASN A 264 -2.42 10.13 -2.35
C ASN A 264 -2.68 8.85 -3.17
N GLU A 265 -3.37 8.96 -4.31
CA GLU A 265 -3.75 7.80 -5.15
C GLU A 265 -2.56 6.89 -5.54
N ARG A 266 -1.37 7.47 -5.73
CA ARG A 266 -0.16 6.72 -6.10
C ARG A 266 0.46 5.98 -4.92
N ASP A 267 0.44 6.61 -3.74
CA ASP A 267 1.01 6.05 -2.51
C ASP A 267 0.14 4.87 -2.03
N GLU A 268 -1.18 4.98 -2.16
CA GLU A 268 -2.14 3.90 -1.83
C GLU A 268 -1.92 2.65 -2.71
N LEU A 269 -1.67 2.83 -4.01
CA LEU A 269 -1.43 1.70 -4.93
C LEU A 269 -0.19 0.89 -4.57
N MET A 270 0.89 1.55 -4.15
CA MET A 270 2.13 0.88 -3.78
C MET A 270 1.99 0.08 -2.48
N VAL A 271 1.35 0.70 -1.51
CA VAL A 271 1.07 0.12 -0.19
C VAL A 271 0.17 -1.09 -0.32
N ASP A 272 -0.85 -1.00 -1.18
CA ASP A 272 -1.70 -2.13 -1.52
C ASP A 272 -0.92 -3.23 -2.27
N HIS A 273 0.00 -2.87 -3.17
CA HIS A 273 0.87 -3.83 -3.84
C HIS A 273 1.74 -4.62 -2.85
N TYR A 274 2.38 -3.92 -1.91
CA TYR A 274 3.16 -4.57 -0.84
C TYR A 274 2.31 -5.50 0.01
N HIS A 275 1.12 -5.05 0.43
CA HIS A 275 0.21 -5.88 1.21
C HIS A 275 -0.19 -7.14 0.45
N LEU A 276 -0.44 -7.06 -0.85
CA LEU A 276 -0.81 -8.24 -1.64
C LEU A 276 0.26 -9.33 -1.57
N LEU A 277 1.53 -8.95 -1.68
CA LEU A 277 2.67 -9.85 -1.57
C LEU A 277 2.83 -10.44 -0.16
N HIS A 278 2.46 -9.68 0.87
CA HIS A 278 2.62 -10.04 2.28
C HIS A 278 1.36 -10.54 2.98
N SER A 279 0.25 -10.62 2.25
CA SER A 279 -1.06 -10.88 2.85
C SER A 279 -1.19 -12.34 3.27
N GLY A 280 -0.91 -12.58 4.55
CA GLY A 280 -1.21 -13.82 5.26
C GLY A 280 -2.50 -13.71 6.07
N SER A 281 -3.28 -14.78 6.17
CA SER A 281 -4.57 -14.78 6.90
C SER A 281 -4.47 -14.37 8.37
N LEU A 282 -3.30 -14.51 9.00
CA LEU A 282 -3.06 -14.09 10.39
C LEU A 282 -2.70 -12.59 10.47
N ASN A 283 -1.87 -12.10 9.53
CA ASN A 283 -1.55 -10.67 9.43
C ASN A 283 -2.81 -9.86 9.11
N ASP A 284 -3.68 -10.38 8.24
CA ASP A 284 -4.98 -9.79 7.93
C ASP A 284 -5.82 -9.58 9.21
N ILE A 285 -5.82 -10.52 10.18
CA ILE A 285 -6.60 -10.36 11.43
C ILE A 285 -6.02 -9.26 12.33
N GLY A 286 -4.69 -9.22 12.49
CA GLY A 286 -4.02 -8.17 13.27
C GLY A 286 -4.25 -6.79 12.67
N LEU A 287 -4.19 -6.70 11.34
CA LEU A 287 -4.53 -5.50 10.59
C LEU A 287 -6.00 -5.11 10.81
N LEU A 288 -6.93 -6.05 10.85
CA LEU A 288 -8.34 -5.75 11.13
C LEU A 288 -8.54 -5.12 12.51
N LEU A 289 -7.86 -5.65 13.53
CA LEU A 289 -7.92 -5.10 14.88
C LEU A 289 -7.34 -3.68 14.91
N LYS A 290 -6.21 -3.45 14.23
CA LYS A 290 -5.62 -2.11 14.06
C LYS A 290 -6.58 -1.18 13.31
N ALA A 291 -7.21 -1.67 12.23
CA ALA A 291 -8.41 -1.19 11.56
C ALA A 291 -9.41 -0.46 12.46
N LEU A 292 -9.86 -1.21 13.45
CA LEU A 292 -10.95 -0.81 14.33
C LEU A 292 -10.47 0.12 15.46
N LEU A 293 -9.20 -0.01 15.87
CA LEU A 293 -8.63 0.74 16.98
C LEU A 293 -8.06 2.10 16.55
N ASN A 294 -7.50 2.18 15.34
CA ASN A 294 -6.65 3.31 14.94
C ASN A 294 -7.41 4.49 14.32
N LYS A 295 -8.74 4.40 14.18
CA LYS A 295 -9.56 5.44 13.56
C LYS A 295 -9.83 6.66 14.46
N LYS A 296 -8.93 6.96 15.39
CA LYS A 296 -9.16 7.95 16.46
C LYS A 296 -9.02 9.41 16.02
N HIS A 297 -8.60 9.68 14.77
CA HIS A 297 -8.42 11.04 14.28
C HIS A 297 -8.86 11.20 12.81
N MET A 298 -10.15 11.40 12.60
CA MET A 298 -10.70 12.19 11.48
C MET A 298 -11.76 13.15 12.01
#